data_AF-A0A894KER1-F1
#
_entry.id   AF-A0A894KER1-F1
#
_cell.length_a   1.000
_cell.length_b   1.000
_cell.length_c   1.000
_cell.angle_alpha   90.00
_cell.angle_beta   90.00
_cell.angle_gamma   90.00
#
_symmetry.space_group_name_H-M   'P 1'
#
loop_
_entity.id
_entity.type
_entity.pdbx_description
1 polymer ?
#
loop_
_entity_poly.entity_id
_entity_poly.type
_entity_poly.pdbx_seq_one_letter_code
_entity_poly.pdbx_strand_id
1 'polypeptide(L)'
;MKHRSKWSFFSSLALSLILGISGVCHADSLAGAKEETMWGEEYTDTDTGKGMLAVRCQVFQVFQGAVTIHFTGLAGGRTFTVSLDKDGDYIANLSLAGEQYKVTGVTAISELREYDCHVEPNTVCVEAGRISICKVFVKPGSIQKFPEETETQITEQAEKQEIAERKKQTEQIKPAVEKEMFKTEPDWRNIPVLGIIGTVLILSCAGSLFYLRKRDK
;
A
#
# COMPACT_ATOMS: atom_id res chain seq x y z
N MET A 1 -56.78 -23.27 16.62
CA MET A 1 -56.19 -24.21 17.61
C MET A 1 -54.85 -23.63 18.08
N LYS A 2 -54.74 -23.32 19.37
CA LYS A 2 -53.55 -22.70 19.99
C LYS A 2 -52.70 -23.81 20.59
N HIS A 3 -51.46 -23.98 20.15
CA HIS A 3 -50.49 -24.86 20.83
C HIS A 3 -49.33 -24.02 21.37
N ARG A 4 -49.37 -23.75 22.67
CA ARG A 4 -48.25 -23.20 23.44
C ARG A 4 -47.36 -24.38 23.85
N SER A 5 -46.10 -24.39 23.41
CA SER A 5 -45.11 -25.32 23.94
C SER A 5 -44.31 -24.63 25.04
N LYS A 6 -44.22 -25.29 26.20
CA LYS A 6 -43.72 -24.79 27.47
C LYS A 6 -42.20 -24.93 27.57
N TRP A 7 -41.61 -23.89 28.15
CA TRP A 7 -40.34 -23.82 28.85
C TRP A 7 -40.15 -24.98 29.84
N SER A 8 -38.95 -25.56 29.90
CA SER A 8 -38.50 -26.34 31.06
C SER A 8 -37.04 -25.98 31.37
N PHE A 9 -36.88 -25.32 32.52
CA PHE A 9 -35.62 -25.09 33.22
C PHE A 9 -35.13 -26.43 33.79
N PHE A 10 -33.82 -26.69 33.70
CA PHE A 10 -33.16 -27.67 34.57
C PHE A 10 -32.26 -26.92 35.54
N SER A 11 -32.53 -27.15 36.82
CA SER A 11 -31.82 -26.64 37.98
C SER A 11 -30.89 -27.73 38.52
N SER A 12 -29.72 -27.30 39.01
CA SER A 12 -29.00 -27.85 40.17
C SER A 12 -28.57 -29.33 40.16
N LEU A 13 -27.25 -29.56 40.25
CA LEU A 13 -26.67 -30.21 41.44
C LEU A 13 -25.15 -30.05 41.50
N ALA A 14 -24.69 -29.41 42.57
CA ALA A 14 -23.30 -29.33 42.99
C ALA A 14 -22.84 -30.66 43.63
N LEU A 15 -21.57 -31.02 43.48
CA LEU A 15 -20.88 -31.82 44.48
C LEU A 15 -19.37 -31.47 44.47
N SER A 16 -18.94 -30.86 45.56
CA SER A 16 -17.57 -30.61 45.96
C SER A 16 -16.83 -31.91 46.29
N LEU A 17 -15.57 -32.03 45.88
CA LEU A 17 -14.60 -32.91 46.56
C LEU A 17 -13.31 -32.15 46.81
N ILE A 18 -13.09 -31.77 48.07
CA ILE A 18 -11.83 -31.30 48.61
C ILE A 18 -11.08 -32.55 49.07
N LEU A 19 -9.87 -32.78 48.53
CA LEU A 19 -8.91 -33.72 49.10
C LEU A 19 -7.65 -32.95 49.45
N GLY A 20 -7.45 -32.80 50.76
CA GLY A 20 -6.21 -32.33 51.34
C GLY A 20 -5.16 -33.45 51.32
N ILE A 21 -3.91 -33.04 51.13
CA ILE A 21 -2.72 -33.82 51.47
C ILE A 21 -1.86 -32.90 52.33
N SER A 22 -1.90 -33.14 53.63
CA SER A 22 -0.92 -32.70 54.62
C SER A 22 0.03 -33.86 54.93
N GLY A 23 1.33 -33.55 55.05
CA GLY A 23 2.40 -34.50 55.38
C GLY A 23 3.76 -33.87 55.05
N VAL A 24 4.32 -33.00 55.90
CA VAL A 24 5.31 -33.29 56.99
C VAL A 24 6.69 -33.65 56.40
N CYS A 25 7.63 -32.69 56.27
CA CYS A 25 8.67 -32.19 57.22
C CYS A 25 10.05 -32.86 57.05
N HIS A 26 11.09 -32.03 56.87
CA HIS A 26 12.42 -32.00 57.54
C HIS A 26 13.36 -31.16 56.63
N ALA A 27 13.77 -29.94 57.00
CA ALA A 27 14.66 -29.48 58.07
C ALA A 27 16.05 -29.11 57.50
N ASP A 28 16.50 -27.93 57.92
CA ASP A 28 17.66 -27.12 57.50
C ASP A 28 19.02 -27.83 57.38
N SER A 29 19.88 -27.34 56.48
CA SER A 29 21.10 -26.62 56.93
C SER A 29 22.02 -26.12 55.80
N LEU A 30 22.36 -24.84 55.96
CA LEU A 30 23.69 -24.22 55.87
C LEU A 30 24.37 -24.00 54.51
N ALA A 31 24.37 -22.70 54.19
CA ALA A 31 25.56 -21.86 54.00
C ALA A 31 26.46 -22.09 52.78
N GLY A 32 26.58 -21.04 51.97
CA GLY A 32 27.78 -20.86 51.16
C GLY A 32 27.64 -19.88 50.01
N ALA A 33 28.10 -18.66 50.26
CA ALA A 33 28.81 -17.81 49.31
C ALA A 33 28.01 -16.91 48.32
N LYS A 34 28.17 -15.62 48.63
CA LYS A 34 28.47 -14.51 47.70
C LYS A 34 27.31 -13.88 46.94
N GLU A 35 26.72 -12.92 47.64
CA GLU A 35 26.15 -11.69 47.09
C GLU A 35 27.19 -10.99 46.19
N GLU A 36 26.96 -11.05 44.87
CA GLU A 36 27.37 -9.99 43.96
C GLU A 36 26.09 -9.49 43.29
N THR A 37 25.45 -8.53 43.96
CA THR A 37 24.44 -7.64 43.37
C THR A 37 25.11 -6.79 42.29
N MET A 38 25.30 -7.37 41.10
CA MET A 38 25.44 -6.60 39.87
C MET A 38 24.03 -6.23 39.43
N TRP A 39 23.69 -4.96 39.67
CA TRP A 39 22.59 -4.21 39.09
C TRP A 39 21.71 -5.03 38.16
N GLY A 40 20.62 -5.56 38.73
CA GLY A 40 19.47 -5.93 37.93
C GLY A 40 19.03 -4.67 37.20
N GLU A 41 19.45 -4.57 35.94
CA GLU A 41 18.69 -3.82 34.96
C GLU A 41 17.36 -4.54 34.90
N GLU A 42 16.44 -4.11 35.76
CA GLU A 42 15.01 -4.28 35.57
C GLU A 42 14.71 -3.57 34.26
N TYR A 43 14.99 -4.27 33.15
CA TYR A 43 14.42 -3.96 31.87
C TYR A 43 12.94 -4.01 32.15
N THR A 44 12.33 -2.83 32.25
CA THR A 44 10.89 -2.70 32.30
C THR A 44 10.40 -3.25 30.98
N ASP A 45 10.14 -4.56 30.95
CA ASP A 45 9.22 -5.17 30.01
C ASP A 45 7.88 -4.53 30.32
N THR A 46 7.66 -3.33 29.79
CA THR A 46 6.32 -2.79 29.59
C THR A 46 5.67 -3.68 28.54
N ASP A 47 5.38 -4.93 28.92
CA ASP A 47 4.38 -5.73 28.27
C ASP A 47 3.05 -5.03 28.58
N THR A 48 2.81 -3.97 27.81
CA THR A 48 1.56 -3.23 27.84
C THR A 48 0.51 -4.23 27.40
N GLY A 49 -0.19 -4.82 28.37
CA GLY A 49 -1.05 -5.96 28.17
C GLY A 49 -1.87 -5.84 26.89
N LYS A 50 -1.80 -6.86 26.03
CA LYS A 50 -2.45 -6.83 24.74
C LYS A 50 -3.94 -7.12 24.87
N GLY A 51 -4.75 -6.37 24.13
CA GLY A 51 -6.16 -6.67 23.90
C GLY A 51 -6.37 -7.33 22.54
N MET A 52 -7.60 -7.75 22.27
CA MET A 52 -7.97 -8.32 20.98
C MET A 52 -8.95 -7.42 20.23
N LEU A 53 -8.59 -7.04 19.00
CA LEU A 53 -9.50 -6.43 18.04
C LEU A 53 -10.06 -7.51 17.11
N ALA A 54 -11.36 -7.75 17.21
CA ALA A 54 -12.10 -8.64 16.35
C ALA A 54 -12.79 -7.84 15.24
N VAL A 55 -12.28 -7.91 14.01
CA VAL A 55 -12.89 -7.29 12.83
C VAL A 55 -13.83 -8.30 12.19
N ARG A 56 -15.07 -7.89 11.95
CA ARG A 56 -16.12 -8.73 11.36
C ARG A 56 -16.78 -7.96 10.23
N CYS A 57 -16.72 -8.49 9.02
CA CYS A 57 -17.35 -7.85 7.88
C CYS A 57 -18.58 -8.65 7.43
N GLN A 58 -19.71 -7.94 7.30
CA GLN A 58 -20.94 -8.47 6.76
C GLN A 58 -21.06 -8.04 5.30
N VAL A 59 -21.06 -9.02 4.42
CA VAL A 59 -21.19 -8.85 2.97
C VAL A 59 -22.52 -9.42 2.48
N PHE A 60 -22.98 -8.97 1.31
CA PHE A 60 -24.13 -9.58 0.65
C PHE A 60 -23.73 -10.85 -0.09
N GLN A 61 -24.69 -11.75 -0.37
CA GLN A 61 -24.42 -13.12 -0.82
C GLN A 61 -23.55 -13.27 -2.08
N VAL A 62 -23.60 -12.29 -2.98
CA VAL A 62 -22.89 -12.33 -4.28
C VAL A 62 -21.52 -11.65 -4.21
N PHE A 63 -21.17 -11.00 -3.10
CA PHE A 63 -19.85 -10.38 -2.95
C PHE A 63 -18.78 -11.47 -2.86
N GLN A 64 -17.74 -11.36 -3.71
CA GLN A 64 -16.60 -12.28 -3.76
C GLN A 64 -15.27 -11.52 -3.66
N GLY A 65 -15.33 -10.23 -3.38
CA GLY A 65 -14.18 -9.34 -3.35
C GLY A 65 -13.41 -9.37 -2.04
N ALA A 66 -12.45 -8.45 -1.94
CA ALA A 66 -11.69 -8.19 -0.72
C ALA A 66 -12.16 -6.88 -0.08
N VAL A 67 -12.12 -6.83 1.25
CA VAL A 67 -12.42 -5.65 2.06
C VAL A 67 -11.16 -5.27 2.83
N THR A 68 -10.67 -4.06 2.59
CA THR A 68 -9.49 -3.50 3.25
C THR A 68 -9.93 -2.42 4.22
N ILE A 69 -9.49 -2.52 5.47
CA ILE A 69 -9.78 -1.56 6.54
C ILE A 69 -8.48 -0.95 7.02
N HIS A 70 -8.43 0.37 7.11
CA HIS A 70 -7.31 1.13 7.67
C HIS A 70 -7.65 1.62 9.07
N PHE A 71 -6.76 1.31 10.01
CA PHE A 71 -6.85 1.77 11.39
C PHE A 71 -5.70 2.72 11.72
N THR A 72 -5.95 3.65 12.63
CA THR A 72 -4.96 4.57 13.18
C THR A 72 -5.14 4.66 14.70
N GLY A 73 -4.09 4.33 15.44
CA GLY A 73 -4.02 4.48 16.90
C GLY A 73 -3.97 5.95 17.28
N LEU A 74 -4.84 6.36 18.20
CA LEU A 74 -4.98 7.77 18.59
C LEU A 74 -3.89 8.23 19.57
N ALA A 75 -3.27 7.32 20.32
CA ALA A 75 -2.20 7.67 21.25
C ALA A 75 -0.84 7.67 20.55
N GLY A 76 -0.54 6.62 19.78
CA GLY A 76 0.77 6.45 19.14
C GLY A 76 0.86 6.84 17.67
N GLY A 77 -0.26 7.19 17.01
CA GLY A 77 -0.30 7.46 15.56
C GLY A 77 -0.03 6.24 14.68
N ARG A 78 0.09 5.04 15.27
CA ARG A 78 0.40 3.80 14.56
C ARG A 78 -0.72 3.46 13.60
N THR A 79 -0.38 3.19 12.34
CA THR A 79 -1.35 2.77 11.33
C THR A 79 -1.14 1.31 10.99
N PHE A 80 -2.24 0.61 10.71
CA PHE A 80 -2.20 -0.74 10.18
C PHE A 80 -3.43 -1.01 9.32
N THR A 81 -3.34 -2.06 8.53
CA THR A 81 -4.35 -2.44 7.56
C THR A 81 -4.82 -3.86 7.83
N VAL A 82 -6.12 -4.10 7.72
CA VAL A 82 -6.74 -5.42 7.81
C VAL A 82 -7.38 -5.74 6.47
N SER A 83 -6.95 -6.82 5.83
CA SER A 83 -7.57 -7.35 4.62
C SER A 83 -8.45 -8.53 4.99
N LEU A 84 -9.68 -8.54 4.48
CA LEU A 84 -10.69 -9.57 4.69
C LEU A 84 -11.17 -10.05 3.32
N ASP A 85 -11.22 -11.35 3.13
CA ASP A 85 -11.70 -11.98 1.90
C ASP A 85 -12.60 -13.18 2.24
N LYS A 86 -13.08 -13.84 1.20
CA LYS A 86 -13.94 -15.01 1.33
C LYS A 86 -13.25 -16.20 1.97
N ASP A 87 -11.94 -16.37 1.76
CA ASP A 87 -11.20 -17.52 2.29
C ASP A 87 -11.07 -17.41 3.82
N GLY A 88 -10.99 -16.19 4.34
CA GLY A 88 -11.03 -15.88 5.77
C GLY A 88 -12.43 -15.62 6.35
N ASP A 89 -13.51 -16.02 5.67
CA ASP A 89 -14.91 -15.78 6.06
C ASP A 89 -15.25 -14.31 6.36
N TYR A 90 -14.47 -13.37 5.82
CA TYR A 90 -14.54 -11.94 6.13
C TYR A 90 -14.33 -11.60 7.63
N ILE A 91 -13.44 -12.34 8.30
CA ILE A 91 -13.18 -12.26 9.73
C ILE A 91 -11.67 -12.14 10.01
N ALA A 92 -11.28 -11.24 10.92
CA ALA A 92 -9.91 -11.17 11.44
C ALA A 92 -9.87 -10.90 12.95
N ASN A 93 -8.85 -11.43 13.62
CA ASN A 93 -8.56 -11.14 15.03
C ASN A 93 -7.12 -10.65 15.14
N LEU A 94 -6.92 -9.48 15.75
CA LEU A 94 -5.60 -8.87 15.94
C LEU A 94 -5.33 -8.69 17.42
N SER A 95 -4.14 -9.11 17.87
CA SER A 95 -3.64 -8.80 19.21
C SER A 95 -2.92 -7.46 19.15
N LEU A 96 -3.47 -6.44 19.82
CA LEU A 96 -2.99 -5.05 19.74
C LEU A 96 -2.70 -4.50 21.15
N ALA A 97 -1.86 -3.47 21.21
CA ALA A 97 -1.63 -2.74 22.44
C ALA A 97 -2.93 -2.07 22.92
N GLY A 98 -3.07 -1.89 24.23
CA GLY A 98 -4.22 -1.20 24.80
C GLY A 98 -4.22 0.29 24.45
N GLU A 99 -5.02 0.70 23.47
CA GLU A 99 -5.28 2.10 23.12
C GLU A 99 -6.60 2.23 22.33
N GLN A 100 -6.96 3.44 21.93
CA GLN A 100 -8.08 3.68 21.02
C GLN A 100 -7.60 3.69 19.56
N TYR A 101 -8.28 2.90 18.73
CA TYR A 101 -8.02 2.83 17.29
C TYR A 101 -9.21 3.40 16.53
N LYS A 102 -8.95 4.36 15.64
CA LYS A 102 -9.95 4.93 14.73
C LYS A 102 -9.84 4.29 13.37
N VAL A 103 -10.98 3.97 12.75
CA VAL A 103 -11.05 3.57 11.36
C VAL A 103 -10.93 4.82 10.48
N THR A 104 -9.89 4.87 9.65
CA THR A 104 -9.58 6.02 8.79
C THR A 104 -9.98 5.81 7.35
N GLY A 105 -10.17 4.55 6.92
CA GLY A 105 -10.66 4.23 5.59
C GLY A 105 -11.13 2.78 5.51
N VAL A 106 -12.13 2.55 4.66
CA VAL A 106 -12.58 1.20 4.29
C VAL A 106 -12.82 1.17 2.80
N THR A 107 -12.29 0.16 2.14
CA THR A 107 -12.50 -0.08 0.71
C THR A 107 -12.94 -1.53 0.53
N ALA A 108 -14.00 -1.75 -0.25
CA ALA A 108 -14.46 -3.08 -0.63
C ALA A 108 -14.44 -3.16 -2.15
N ILE A 109 -13.65 -4.08 -2.70
CA ILE A 109 -13.43 -4.20 -4.15
C ILE A 109 -13.72 -5.62 -4.61
N SER A 110 -14.61 -5.77 -5.59
CA SER A 110 -14.91 -7.03 -6.28
C SER A 110 -15.01 -6.78 -7.78
N GLU A 111 -14.33 -7.56 -8.61
CA GLU A 111 -14.43 -7.47 -10.09
C GLU A 111 -14.25 -6.04 -10.64
N LEU A 112 -13.27 -5.28 -10.10
CA LEU A 112 -13.00 -3.87 -10.43
C LEU A 112 -14.11 -2.87 -10.04
N ARG A 113 -15.06 -3.28 -9.21
CA ARG A 113 -16.09 -2.41 -8.64
C ARG A 113 -15.77 -2.14 -7.18
N GLU A 114 -15.82 -0.86 -6.80
CA GLU A 114 -15.78 -0.45 -5.41
C GLU A 114 -17.21 -0.36 -4.86
N TYR A 115 -17.38 -0.84 -3.63
CA TYR A 115 -18.67 -0.88 -2.95
C TYR A 115 -18.69 0.05 -1.74
N ASP A 116 -19.85 0.66 -1.49
CA ASP A 116 -20.04 1.50 -0.32
C ASP A 116 -19.95 0.69 0.97
N CYS A 117 -19.19 1.21 1.93
CA CYS A 117 -18.97 0.57 3.22
C CYS A 117 -19.50 1.42 4.37
N HIS A 118 -20.00 0.74 5.41
CA HIS A 118 -20.38 1.35 6.69
C HIS A 118 -19.67 0.64 7.83
N VAL A 119 -19.28 1.38 8.87
CA VAL A 119 -18.45 0.85 9.96
C VAL A 119 -19.01 1.23 11.32
N GLU A 120 -19.13 0.26 12.21
CA GLU A 120 -19.61 0.46 13.58
C GLU A 120 -18.85 -0.40 14.61
N PRO A 121 -18.26 0.20 15.66
CA PRO A 121 -18.02 1.63 15.82
C PRO A 121 -16.86 2.11 14.92
N ASN A 122 -16.83 3.41 14.59
CA ASN A 122 -15.72 4.01 13.83
C ASN A 122 -14.44 4.21 14.68
N THR A 123 -14.55 4.05 15.99
CA THR A 123 -13.46 4.14 16.97
C THR A 123 -13.64 3.02 17.98
N VAL A 124 -12.59 2.25 18.22
CA VAL A 124 -12.62 1.04 19.05
C VAL A 124 -11.59 1.18 20.17
N CYS A 125 -12.02 1.05 21.41
CA CYS A 125 -11.13 0.95 22.57
C CYS A 125 -10.64 -0.49 22.70
N VAL A 126 -9.34 -0.73 22.59
CA VAL A 126 -8.72 -2.04 22.87
C VAL A 126 -8.15 -2.01 24.28
N GLU A 127 -8.52 -2.99 25.10
CA GLU A 127 -8.08 -3.11 26.49
C GLU A 127 -7.46 -4.49 26.74
N ALA A 128 -6.46 -4.55 27.62
CA ALA A 128 -5.77 -5.78 27.97
C ALA A 128 -6.77 -6.87 28.43
N GLY A 129 -6.67 -8.06 27.84
CA GLY A 129 -7.53 -9.20 28.19
C GLY A 129 -9.00 -9.06 27.78
N ARG A 130 -9.38 -8.00 27.04
CA ARG A 130 -10.73 -7.83 26.48
C ARG A 130 -10.75 -7.98 24.97
N ILE A 131 -11.91 -8.36 24.45
CA ILE A 131 -12.19 -8.42 23.02
C ILE A 131 -13.07 -7.23 22.66
N SER A 132 -12.60 -6.43 21.71
CA SER A 132 -13.33 -5.31 21.14
C SER A 132 -13.69 -5.63 19.70
N ILE A 133 -14.92 -5.33 19.29
CA ILE A 133 -15.45 -5.73 17.99
C ILE A 133 -15.61 -4.51 17.10
N CYS A 134 -15.08 -4.58 15.87
CA CYS A 134 -15.32 -3.64 14.79
C CYS A 134 -16.15 -4.34 13.71
N LYS A 135 -17.35 -3.82 13.41
CA LYS A 135 -18.22 -4.36 12.36
C LYS A 135 -18.12 -3.49 11.12
N VAL A 136 -17.95 -4.14 9.98
CA VAL A 136 -17.97 -3.51 8.66
C VAL A 136 -19.14 -4.07 7.88
N PHE A 137 -19.85 -3.24 7.14
CA PHE A 137 -20.99 -3.63 6.31
C PHE A 137 -20.74 -3.17 4.88
N VAL A 138 -20.72 -4.11 3.94
CA VAL A 138 -20.62 -3.80 2.50
C VAL A 138 -22.02 -3.72 1.93
N LYS A 139 -22.37 -2.56 1.38
CA LYS A 139 -23.66 -2.33 0.73
C LYS A 139 -23.61 -2.80 -0.73
N PRO A 140 -24.74 -3.28 -1.30
CA PRO A 140 -24.78 -3.75 -2.69
C PRO A 140 -24.69 -2.63 -3.75
N GLY A 141 -24.55 -1.37 -3.36
CA GLY A 141 -24.29 -0.26 -4.30
C GLY A 141 -22.81 -0.23 -4.68
N SER A 142 -22.52 -0.18 -5.98
CA SER A 142 -21.15 -0.24 -6.51
C SER A 142 -20.87 0.82 -7.56
N ILE A 143 -19.66 1.36 -7.56
CA ILE A 143 -19.12 2.22 -8.59
C ILE A 143 -18.00 1.44 -9.31
N GLN A 144 -18.04 1.39 -10.64
CA GLN A 144 -16.98 0.76 -11.41
C GLN A 144 -15.73 1.63 -11.37
N LYS A 145 -14.61 1.06 -10.92
CA LYS A 145 -13.29 1.70 -11.04
C LYS A 145 -12.72 1.36 -12.40
N PHE A 146 -12.59 2.37 -13.24
CA PHE A 146 -11.73 2.26 -14.41
C PHE A 146 -10.29 2.37 -13.92
N PRO A 147 -9.37 1.51 -14.40
CA PRO A 147 -7.96 1.72 -14.13
C PRO A 147 -7.61 3.11 -14.66
N GLU A 148 -7.21 4.04 -13.79
CA GLU A 148 -6.62 5.29 -14.26
C GLU A 148 -5.41 4.92 -15.12
N GLU A 149 -5.45 5.37 -16.37
CA GLU A 149 -4.45 5.13 -17.40
C GLU A 149 -3.07 5.56 -16.89
N THR A 150 -2.31 4.60 -16.38
CA THR A 150 -0.90 4.76 -16.01
C THR A 150 -0.04 5.13 -17.23
N GLU A 151 -0.60 5.06 -18.44
CA GLU A 151 0.04 5.46 -19.69
C GLU A 151 0.19 6.99 -19.83
N THR A 152 -0.77 7.79 -19.35
CA THR A 152 -0.72 9.26 -19.54
C THR A 152 0.38 9.93 -18.71
N GLN A 153 0.69 9.41 -17.51
CA GLN A 153 1.75 9.97 -16.67
C GLN A 153 3.16 9.55 -17.12
N ILE A 154 3.31 8.35 -17.71
CA ILE A 154 4.61 7.90 -18.25
C ILE A 154 4.96 8.72 -19.49
N THR A 155 3.98 9.01 -20.36
CA THR A 155 4.20 9.88 -21.52
C THR A 155 4.44 11.33 -21.13
N GLU A 156 3.68 11.89 -20.17
CA GLU A 156 3.85 13.29 -19.76
C GLU A 156 5.17 13.51 -18.98
N GLN A 157 5.62 12.54 -18.17
CA GLN A 157 6.95 12.61 -17.52
C GLN A 157 8.10 12.36 -18.50
N ALA A 158 7.95 11.43 -19.46
CA ALA A 158 8.95 11.21 -20.50
C ALA A 158 9.08 12.44 -21.42
N GLU A 159 7.97 13.08 -21.79
CA GLU A 159 7.96 14.30 -22.59
C GLU A 159 8.54 15.49 -21.80
N LYS A 160 8.24 15.63 -20.50
CA LYS A 160 8.89 16.65 -19.64
C LYS A 160 10.38 16.40 -19.47
N GLN A 161 10.82 15.15 -19.37
CA GLN A 161 12.25 14.79 -19.28
C GLN A 161 12.97 15.06 -20.59
N GLU A 162 12.40 14.69 -21.74
CA GLU A 162 12.98 14.98 -23.08
C GLU A 162 13.08 16.49 -23.32
N ILE A 163 12.05 17.27 -22.96
CA ILE A 163 12.06 18.73 -23.09
C ILE A 163 13.09 19.37 -22.13
N ALA A 164 13.24 18.86 -20.91
CA ALA A 164 14.23 19.34 -19.95
C ALA A 164 15.67 19.02 -20.40
N GLU A 165 15.88 17.85 -21.00
CA GLU A 165 17.19 17.44 -21.52
C GLU A 165 17.58 18.23 -22.78
N ARG A 166 16.63 18.49 -23.70
CA ARG A 166 16.84 19.41 -24.82
C ARG A 166 17.15 20.84 -24.38
N LYS A 167 16.50 21.35 -23.33
CA LYS A 167 16.80 22.68 -22.78
C LYS A 167 18.22 22.76 -22.20
N LYS A 168 18.65 21.74 -21.46
CA LYS A 168 20.03 21.65 -20.93
C LYS A 168 21.08 21.55 -22.04
N GLN A 169 20.81 20.82 -23.12
CA GLN A 169 21.71 20.76 -24.28
C GLN A 169 21.77 22.10 -25.04
N THR A 170 20.64 22.77 -25.22
CA THR A 170 20.59 24.09 -25.89
C THR A 170 21.31 25.18 -25.07
N GLU A 171 21.24 25.10 -23.74
CA GLU A 171 21.89 26.05 -22.83
C GLU A 171 23.40 25.79 -22.67
N GLN A 172 23.88 24.56 -22.87
CA GLN A 172 25.32 24.25 -22.92
C GLN A 172 25.98 24.60 -24.26
N ILE A 173 25.22 24.60 -25.37
CA ILE A 173 25.76 24.95 -26.69
C ILE A 173 25.96 26.47 -26.82
N LYS A 174 25.09 27.30 -26.23
CA LYS A 174 25.20 28.77 -26.30
C LYS A 174 26.52 29.37 -25.77
N PRO A 175 27.03 29.00 -24.58
CA PRO A 175 28.29 29.55 -24.06
C PRO A 175 29.54 28.90 -24.67
N ALA A 176 29.41 27.74 -25.33
CA ALA A 176 30.52 27.06 -26.01
C ALA A 176 30.75 27.60 -27.44
N VAL A 177 29.69 27.94 -28.17
CA VAL A 177 29.80 28.54 -29.52
C VAL A 177 30.36 29.96 -29.47
N GLU A 178 30.09 30.72 -28.40
CA GLU A 178 30.57 32.10 -28.28
C GLU A 178 32.07 32.20 -27.93
N LYS A 179 32.67 31.15 -27.35
CA LYS A 179 34.11 31.10 -27.02
C LYS A 179 34.99 30.49 -28.12
N GLU A 180 34.41 29.70 -29.02
CA GLU A 180 35.14 29.11 -30.17
C GLU A 180 35.12 30.05 -31.41
N MET A 181 34.24 31.06 -31.46
CA MET A 181 34.16 32.01 -32.59
C MET A 181 35.15 33.19 -32.55
N PHE A 182 36.04 33.31 -31.56
CA PHE A 182 37.01 34.42 -31.51
C PHE A 182 38.45 34.07 -31.92
N LYS A 183 38.71 32.90 -32.52
CA LYS A 183 40.10 32.59 -32.92
C LYS A 183 40.25 31.56 -34.03
N THR A 184 39.71 31.82 -35.22
CA THR A 184 40.41 31.41 -36.46
C THR A 184 39.88 32.19 -37.66
N GLU A 185 40.63 33.22 -38.04
CA GLU A 185 40.57 33.80 -39.38
C GLU A 185 41.59 33.04 -40.24
N PRO A 186 41.15 32.38 -41.32
CA PRO A 186 42.04 32.26 -42.47
C PRO A 186 41.29 32.58 -43.78
N ASP A 187 41.68 33.70 -44.38
CA ASP A 187 41.83 34.01 -45.81
C ASP A 187 41.09 33.12 -46.84
N TRP A 188 40.02 33.63 -47.45
CA TRP A 188 39.25 32.99 -48.53
C TRP A 188 39.39 33.74 -49.87
N ARG A 189 40.61 33.79 -50.43
CA ARG A 189 40.79 34.04 -51.86
C ARG A 189 40.95 32.71 -52.61
N ASN A 190 39.93 32.38 -53.41
CA ASN A 190 39.88 31.39 -54.51
C ASN A 190 39.51 29.93 -54.19
N ILE A 191 38.23 29.54 -54.37
CA ILE A 191 37.85 28.20 -54.89
C ILE A 191 36.60 28.33 -55.81
N PRO A 192 36.55 27.68 -56.99
CA PRO A 192 35.77 28.14 -58.16
C PRO A 192 34.34 27.57 -58.32
N VAL A 193 33.49 28.40 -58.94
CA VAL A 193 32.03 28.27 -59.21
C VAL A 193 31.61 27.06 -60.07
N LEU A 194 32.56 26.26 -60.60
CA LEU A 194 32.26 25.16 -61.53
C LEU A 194 31.68 23.91 -60.86
N GLY A 195 31.88 23.72 -59.55
CA GLY A 195 31.36 22.55 -58.81
C GLY A 195 29.85 22.59 -58.53
N ILE A 196 29.28 23.79 -58.41
CA ILE A 196 27.88 23.98 -58.01
C ILE A 196 26.93 23.75 -59.20
N ILE A 197 27.36 24.09 -60.43
CA ILE A 197 26.56 23.91 -61.64
C ILE A 197 26.48 22.42 -62.04
N GLY A 198 27.55 21.65 -61.82
CA GLY A 198 27.58 20.21 -62.11
C GLY A 198 26.57 19.41 -61.28
N THR A 199 26.41 19.74 -59.99
CA THR A 199 25.47 19.05 -59.11
C THR A 199 23.99 19.31 -59.46
N VAL A 200 23.68 20.49 -60.02
CA VAL A 200 22.30 20.87 -60.40
C VAL A 200 21.85 20.15 -61.67
N LEU A 201 22.74 19.95 -62.65
CA LEU A 201 22.44 19.21 -63.89
C LEU A 201 22.19 17.71 -63.64
N ILE A 202 22.95 17.09 -62.72
CA ILE A 202 22.78 15.67 -62.37
C ILE A 202 21.43 15.43 -61.68
N LEU A 203 21.01 16.31 -60.78
CA LEU A 203 19.70 16.23 -60.11
C LEU A 203 18.54 16.43 -61.10
N SER A 204 18.69 17.32 -62.08
CA SER A 204 17.68 17.55 -63.12
C SER A 204 17.48 16.33 -64.04
N CYS A 205 18.56 15.67 -64.47
CA CYS A 205 18.49 14.46 -65.30
C CYS A 205 17.92 13.24 -64.55
N ALA A 206 18.19 13.09 -63.25
CA ALA A 206 17.60 12.02 -62.46
C ALA A 206 16.08 12.21 -62.25
N GLY A 207 15.64 13.46 -62.09
CA GLY A 207 14.22 13.80 -61.94
C GLY A 207 13.38 13.52 -63.18
N SER A 208 13.92 13.76 -64.39
CA SER A 208 13.19 13.52 -65.65
C SER A 208 13.01 12.03 -65.97
N LEU A 209 14.00 11.19 -65.67
CA LEU A 209 13.91 9.73 -65.81
C LEU A 209 12.87 9.11 -64.85
N PHE A 210 12.77 9.65 -63.63
CA PHE A 210 11.75 9.22 -62.67
C PHE A 210 10.34 9.65 -63.10
N TYR A 211 10.20 10.82 -63.72
CA TYR A 211 8.93 11.33 -64.22
C TYR A 211 8.38 10.52 -65.41
N LEU A 212 9.22 10.09 -66.34
CA LEU A 212 8.79 9.26 -67.48
C LEU A 212 8.38 7.85 -67.05
N ARG A 213 9.10 7.23 -66.09
CA ARG A 213 8.77 5.90 -65.56
C ARG A 213 7.42 5.83 -64.86
N LYS A 214 6.87 6.98 -64.42
CA LYS A 214 5.56 7.09 -63.78
C LYS A 214 4.39 7.17 -64.77
N ARG A 215 4.64 7.42 -66.06
CA ARG A 215 3.59 7.48 -67.10
C ARG A 215 3.34 6.18 -67.85
N ASP A 216 4.24 5.20 -67.74
CA ASP A 216 4.09 3.87 -68.38
C ASP A 216 3.43 2.81 -67.47
N LYS A 217 2.64 3.23 -66.46
CA LYS A 217 1.79 2.36 -65.63
C LYS A 217 0.37 2.89 -65.55
#